data_AF-A0A1W9MJH1-F1
#
_entry.id   AF-A0A1W9MJH1-F1
#
_cell.length_a   1.000
_cell.length_b   1.000
_cell.length_c   1.000
_cell.angle_alpha   90.00
_cell.angle_beta   90.00
_cell.angle_gamma   90.00
#
_symmetry.space_group_name_H-M   'P 1'
#
loop_
_entity.id
_entity.type
_entity.pdbx_description
1 polymer ?
#
loop_
_entity_poly.entity_id
_entity_poly.type
_entity_poly.pdbx_seq_one_letter_code
_entity_poly.pdbx_strand_id
1 'polypeptide(L)'
;MKYYKTVIILAIVVFVAIAIIIQTNFINKSGDNDKINADILQKLKTFDELKNYENYSAEITKLTQENITKLAEYQSAIYNGLEGDIYRITYKKDNNGLLIIYDYNESKILRMFEIKNLKL
;
A
#
# COMPACT_ATOMS: atom_id res chain seq x y z
N MET A 1 22.31 39.73 -4.28
CA MET A 1 22.25 38.40 -3.63
C MET A 1 21.14 38.30 -2.55
N LYS A 2 19.96 38.90 -2.76
CA LYS A 2 18.85 38.93 -1.76
C LYS A 2 17.60 38.12 -2.15
N TYR A 3 17.51 37.62 -3.39
CA TYR A 3 16.30 36.98 -3.93
C TYR A 3 16.20 35.46 -3.71
N TYR A 4 17.30 34.78 -3.39
CA TYR A 4 17.30 33.32 -3.22
C TYR A 4 16.66 32.85 -1.90
N LYS A 5 16.72 33.67 -0.83
CA LYS A 5 16.16 33.27 0.47
C LYS A 5 14.62 33.26 0.47
N THR A 6 13.98 34.14 -0.29
CA THR A 6 12.52 34.27 -0.32
C THR A 6 11.85 33.12 -1.09
N VAL A 7 12.48 32.63 -2.15
CA VAL A 7 11.96 31.51 -2.96
C VAL A 7 12.00 30.20 -2.19
N ILE A 8 13.03 29.98 -1.35
CA ILE A 8 13.18 28.76 -0.56
C ILE A 8 12.10 28.67 0.54
N ILE A 9 11.73 29.81 1.16
CA ILE A 9 10.73 29.83 2.22
C ILE A 9 9.33 29.50 1.67
N LEU A 10 8.98 29.95 0.45
CA LEU A 10 7.70 29.62 -0.18
C LEU A 10 7.58 28.14 -0.56
N ALA A 11 8.66 27.49 -1.00
CA ALA A 11 8.65 26.07 -1.35
C ALA A 11 8.42 25.15 -0.15
N ILE A 12 8.88 25.53 1.04
CA ILE A 12 8.71 24.74 2.27
C ILE A 12 7.25 24.81 2.78
N VAL A 13 6.59 25.96 2.64
CA VAL A 13 5.18 26.12 3.07
C VAL A 13 4.24 25.27 2.20
N VAL A 14 4.52 25.13 0.90
CA VAL A 14 3.73 24.27 0.01
C VAL A 14 3.89 22.79 0.37
N PHE A 15 5.09 22.34 0.74
CA PHE A 15 5.34 20.95 1.13
C PHE A 15 4.61 20.55 2.42
N VAL A 16 4.52 21.46 3.40
CA VAL A 16 3.79 21.21 4.65
C VAL A 16 2.28 21.18 4.42
N ALA A 17 1.74 22.00 3.51
CA ALA A 17 0.31 21.97 3.18
C ALA A 17 -0.11 20.65 2.51
N ILE A 18 0.75 20.06 1.67
CA ILE A 18 0.47 18.76 1.02
C ILE A 18 0.45 17.63 2.06
N ALA A 19 1.33 17.66 3.06
CA ALA A 19 1.36 16.65 4.12
C ALA A 19 0.07 16.65 4.98
N ILE A 20 -0.54 17.82 5.20
CA ILE A 20 -1.75 17.95 6.01
C ILE A 20 -2.99 17.44 5.27
N ILE A 21 -3.09 17.68 3.95
CA ILE A 21 -4.23 17.19 3.14
C ILE A 21 -4.25 15.66 3.08
N ILE A 22 -3.09 15.00 3.14
CA ILE A 22 -3.01 13.53 3.16
C ILE A 22 -3.57 12.95 4.47
N GLN A 23 -3.44 13.65 5.60
CA GLN A 23 -3.90 13.13 6.90
C GLN A 23 -5.40 13.30 7.14
N THR A 24 -6.05 14.33 6.60
CA THR A 24 -7.47 14.60 6.90
C THR A 24 -8.45 13.65 6.21
N ASN A 25 -8.04 12.94 5.15
CA ASN A 25 -8.87 11.94 4.50
C ASN A 25 -8.88 10.56 5.20
N PHE A 26 -8.16 10.39 6.32
CA PHE A 26 -8.05 9.11 7.02
C PHE A 26 -9.05 8.89 8.17
N ILE A 27 -9.92 9.86 8.51
CA ILE A 27 -10.68 9.78 9.78
C ILE A 27 -12.12 9.25 9.65
N ASN A 28 -12.65 9.01 8.44
CA ASN A 28 -14.04 8.55 8.31
C ASN A 28 -14.20 7.27 7.48
N LYS A 29 -13.68 6.12 7.96
CA LYS A 29 -14.15 4.78 7.48
C LYS A 29 -13.70 3.52 8.29
N SER A 30 -13.43 3.60 9.59
CA SER A 30 -12.91 2.42 10.33
C SER A 30 -13.81 1.17 10.26
N GLY A 31 -15.14 1.31 10.34
CA GLY A 31 -16.03 0.13 10.38
C GLY A 31 -16.21 -0.63 9.05
N ASP A 32 -16.00 0.01 7.91
CA ASP A 32 -16.17 -0.59 6.58
C ASP A 32 -14.86 -1.25 6.12
N ASN A 33 -13.73 -0.59 6.42
CA ASN A 33 -12.40 -1.11 6.10
C ASN A 33 -12.08 -2.38 6.89
N ASP A 34 -12.48 -2.48 8.15
CA ASP A 34 -12.22 -3.68 8.98
C ASP A 34 -12.94 -4.92 8.43
N LYS A 35 -14.17 -4.75 7.92
CA LYS A 35 -14.93 -5.85 7.29
C LYS A 35 -14.28 -6.31 5.98
N ILE A 36 -13.89 -5.36 5.12
CA ILE A 36 -13.22 -5.68 3.85
C ILE A 36 -11.87 -6.37 4.13
N ASN A 37 -11.11 -5.88 5.11
CA ASN A 37 -9.84 -6.49 5.50
C ASN A 37 -10.04 -7.93 5.99
N ALA A 38 -11.05 -8.19 6.82
CA ALA A 38 -11.38 -9.54 7.27
C ALA A 38 -11.80 -10.46 6.09
N ASP A 39 -12.60 -9.96 5.16
CA ASP A 39 -13.01 -10.70 3.96
C ASP A 39 -11.81 -11.01 3.04
N ILE A 40 -10.91 -10.05 2.81
CA ILE A 40 -9.66 -10.27 2.07
C ILE A 40 -8.83 -11.36 2.75
N LEU A 41 -8.62 -11.29 4.07
CA LEU A 41 -7.86 -12.30 4.79
C LEU A 41 -8.52 -13.68 4.71
N GLN A 42 -9.86 -13.75 4.74
CA GLN A 42 -10.58 -15.00 4.59
C GLN A 42 -10.42 -15.58 3.17
N LYS A 43 -10.51 -14.75 2.13
CA LYS A 43 -10.28 -15.17 0.74
C LYS A 43 -8.84 -15.60 0.53
N LEU A 44 -7.86 -14.93 1.11
CA LEU A 44 -6.44 -15.29 0.98
C LEU A 44 -6.12 -16.67 1.60
N LYS A 45 -6.89 -17.15 2.58
CA LYS A 45 -6.72 -18.51 3.15
C LYS A 45 -7.05 -19.64 2.17
N THR A 46 -7.72 -19.37 1.06
CA THR A 46 -8.01 -20.40 0.05
C THR A 46 -6.80 -20.68 -0.85
N PHE A 47 -5.78 -19.83 -0.83
CA PHE A 47 -4.55 -19.99 -1.63
C PHE A 47 -3.54 -20.83 -0.86
N ASP A 48 -3.23 -22.01 -1.39
CA ASP A 48 -2.27 -22.94 -0.78
C ASP A 48 -0.88 -22.33 -0.58
N GLU A 49 -0.46 -21.39 -1.43
CA GLU A 49 0.84 -20.71 -1.31
C GLU A 49 0.94 -19.84 -0.05
N LEU A 50 -0.19 -19.44 0.54
CA LEU A 50 -0.26 -18.53 1.68
C LEU A 50 -0.33 -19.25 3.04
N LYS A 51 -0.43 -20.57 3.06
CA LYS A 51 -0.53 -21.37 4.30
C LYS A 51 0.60 -21.07 5.30
N ASN A 52 1.81 -20.83 4.81
CA ASN A 52 2.97 -20.52 5.65
C ASN A 52 2.91 -19.12 6.29
N TYR A 53 2.01 -18.25 5.83
CA TYR A 53 1.86 -16.86 6.24
C TYR A 53 0.58 -16.60 7.04
N GLU A 54 -0.27 -17.60 7.28
CA GLU A 54 -1.55 -17.43 8.00
C GLU A 54 -1.39 -16.83 9.40
N ASN A 55 -0.26 -17.09 10.06
CA ASN A 55 0.04 -16.59 11.40
C ASN A 55 0.88 -15.30 11.39
N TYR A 56 1.15 -14.72 10.23
CA TYR A 56 1.93 -13.49 10.10
C TYR A 56 1.01 -12.29 10.27
N SER A 57 1.54 -11.20 10.83
CA SER A 57 0.79 -9.94 10.84
C SER A 57 0.68 -9.41 9.41
N ALA A 58 -0.55 -9.13 8.98
CA ALA A 58 -0.86 -8.65 7.65
C ALA A 58 -1.25 -7.17 7.69
N GLU A 59 -0.57 -6.36 6.89
CA GLU A 59 -0.91 -4.97 6.64
C GLU A 59 -1.63 -4.87 5.29
N ILE A 60 -2.88 -4.42 5.29
CA ILE A 60 -3.69 -4.29 4.07
C ILE A 60 -3.88 -2.81 3.73
N THR A 61 -3.54 -2.44 2.50
CA THR A 61 -3.69 -1.08 1.98
C THR A 61 -4.48 -1.12 0.67
N LYS A 62 -5.60 -0.42 0.59
CA LYS A 62 -6.30 -0.18 -0.69
C LYS A 62 -5.47 0.77 -1.55
N LEU A 63 -5.22 0.41 -2.81
CA LEU A 63 -4.51 1.25 -3.76
C LEU A 63 -5.51 1.95 -4.69
N THR A 64 -5.54 3.28 -4.66
CA THR A 64 -6.25 4.06 -5.67
C THR A 64 -5.48 4.05 -6.98
N GLN A 65 -6.14 4.34 -8.11
CA GLN A 65 -5.46 4.45 -9.40
C GLN A 65 -4.33 5.49 -9.36
N GLU A 66 -4.52 6.61 -8.65
CA GLU A 66 -3.48 7.61 -8.45
C GLU A 66 -2.25 7.04 -7.73
N ASN A 67 -2.47 6.25 -6.66
CA ASN A 67 -1.39 5.60 -5.92
C ASN A 67 -0.66 4.57 -6.79
N ILE A 68 -1.39 3.80 -7.59
CA ILE A 68 -0.83 2.82 -8.52
C ILE A 68 0.08 3.52 -9.53
N THR A 69 -0.40 4.58 -10.18
CA THR A 69 0.39 5.33 -11.17
C THR A 69 1.67 5.89 -10.54
N LYS A 70 1.58 6.52 -9.36
CA LYS A 70 2.75 7.05 -8.65
C LYS A 70 3.73 5.95 -8.25
N LEU A 71 3.26 4.81 -7.76
CA LEU A 71 4.13 3.69 -7.38
C LEU A 71 4.78 3.03 -8.59
N ALA A 72 4.09 3.00 -9.73
CA ALA A 72 4.61 2.46 -10.98
C ALA A 72 5.79 3.27 -11.55
N GLU A 73 5.90 4.56 -11.24
CA GLU A 73 7.07 5.38 -11.61
C GLU A 73 8.37 4.85 -10.99
N TYR A 74 8.30 4.29 -9.78
CA TYR A 74 9.46 3.78 -9.04
C TYR A 74 9.60 2.25 -9.10
N GLN A 75 8.46 1.54 -9.19
CA GLN A 75 8.37 0.08 -9.07
C GLN A 75 7.46 -0.47 -10.16
N SER A 76 7.74 -0.11 -11.42
CA SER A 76 6.93 -0.47 -12.59
C SER A 76 6.68 -1.98 -12.73
N ALA A 77 7.66 -2.81 -12.38
CA ALA A 77 7.52 -4.28 -12.42
C ALA A 77 6.41 -4.82 -11.49
N ILE A 78 6.07 -4.08 -10.42
CA ILE A 78 5.06 -4.46 -9.45
C ILE A 78 3.71 -3.84 -9.80
N TYR A 79 3.69 -2.56 -10.15
CA TYR A 79 2.45 -1.77 -10.21
C TYR A 79 1.97 -1.37 -11.61
N ASN A 80 2.76 -1.58 -12.66
CA ASN A 80 2.36 -1.17 -14.00
C ASN A 80 1.21 -2.05 -14.54
N GLY A 81 0.23 -1.43 -15.20
CA GLY A 81 -0.92 -2.10 -15.79
C GLY A 81 -1.91 -2.70 -14.78
N LEU A 82 -1.86 -2.28 -13.51
CA LEU A 82 -2.87 -2.64 -12.53
C LEU A 82 -4.09 -1.71 -12.66
N GLU A 83 -5.27 -2.32 -12.70
CA GLU A 83 -6.56 -1.65 -12.80
C GLU A 83 -7.56 -2.39 -11.91
N GLY A 84 -8.62 -1.70 -11.47
CA GLY A 84 -9.69 -2.29 -10.65
C GLY A 84 -9.54 -2.04 -9.16
N ASP A 85 -10.14 -2.91 -8.34
CA ASP A 85 -10.16 -2.75 -6.88
C ASP A 85 -8.94 -3.45 -6.24
N ILE A 86 -7.81 -2.77 -6.31
CA ILE A 86 -6.50 -3.34 -5.97
C ILE A 86 -6.13 -3.08 -4.51
N TYR A 87 -5.67 -4.14 -3.87
CA TYR A 87 -5.16 -4.13 -2.50
C TYR A 87 -3.72 -4.61 -2.47
N ARG A 88 -2.88 -3.91 -1.69
CA ARG A 88 -1.55 -4.36 -1.32
C ARG A 88 -1.63 -5.00 0.06
N ILE A 89 -1.25 -6.27 0.18
CA ILE A 89 -1.16 -6.99 1.44
C ILE A 89 0.31 -7.26 1.71
N THR A 90 0.78 -6.90 2.90
CA THR A 90 2.15 -7.18 3.33
C THR A 90 2.12 -8.02 4.59
N TYR A 91 2.55 -9.28 4.50
CA TYR A 91 2.84 -10.11 5.66
C TYR A 91 4.25 -9.80 6.16
N LYS A 92 4.40 -9.59 7.47
CA LYS A 92 5.70 -9.36 8.11
C LYS A 92 5.87 -10.30 9.31
N LYS A 93 7.03 -10.97 9.36
CA LYS A 93 7.48 -11.72 10.54
C LYS A 93 9.00 -11.73 10.58
N ASP A 94 9.55 -11.14 11.63
CA ASP A 94 10.99 -10.98 11.81
C ASP A 94 11.62 -10.29 10.57
N ASN A 95 12.67 -10.88 9.99
CA ASN A 95 13.37 -10.36 8.81
C ASN A 95 12.75 -10.82 7.47
N ASN A 96 11.63 -11.55 7.52
CA ASN A 96 10.96 -12.10 6.35
C ASN A 96 9.58 -11.48 6.18
N GLY A 97 9.14 -11.40 4.93
CA GLY A 97 7.82 -10.92 4.60
C GLY A 97 7.36 -11.40 3.24
N LEU A 98 6.11 -11.08 2.94
CA LEU A 98 5.49 -11.36 1.66
C LEU A 98 4.68 -10.13 1.25
N LEU A 99 4.91 -9.62 0.05
CA LEU A 99 4.07 -8.60 -0.56
C LEU A 99 3.18 -9.25 -1.60
N ILE A 100 1.89 -8.98 -1.51
CA ILE A 100 0.86 -9.45 -2.43
C ILE A 100 0.15 -8.24 -3.01
N ILE A 101 -0.05 -8.27 -4.32
CA ILE A 101 -1.00 -7.41 -5.02
C ILE A 101 -2.21 -8.27 -5.34
N TYR A 102 -3.36 -7.87 -4.80
CA TYR A 102 -4.61 -8.63 -4.85
C TYR A 102 -5.70 -7.80 -5.50
N ASP A 103 -6.44 -8.41 -6.42
CA ASP A 103 -7.64 -7.84 -7.01
C ASP A 103 -8.86 -8.35 -6.25
N TYR A 104 -9.54 -7.45 -5.55
CA TYR A 104 -10.67 -7.80 -4.70
C TYR A 104 -11.91 -8.25 -5.49
N ASN A 105 -12.14 -7.65 -6.66
CA ASN A 105 -13.32 -7.96 -7.48
C ASN A 105 -13.20 -9.34 -8.13
N GLU A 106 -12.03 -9.64 -8.68
CA GLU A 106 -11.76 -10.92 -9.33
C GLU A 106 -11.32 -12.02 -8.34
N SER A 107 -11.10 -11.66 -7.07
CA SER A 107 -10.60 -12.56 -6.03
C SER A 107 -9.34 -13.33 -6.42
N LYS A 108 -8.37 -12.62 -7.01
CA LYS A 108 -7.13 -13.20 -7.56
C LYS A 108 -5.89 -12.49 -7.03
N ILE A 109 -4.82 -13.28 -6.83
CA ILE A 109 -3.48 -12.74 -6.62
C ILE A 109 -2.90 -12.35 -7.96
N LEU A 110 -2.65 -11.05 -8.15
CA LEU A 110 -2.04 -10.53 -9.36
C LEU A 110 -0.52 -10.71 -9.33
N ARG A 111 0.11 -10.42 -8.19
CA ARG A 111 1.56 -10.51 -8.01
C ARG A 111 1.89 -10.91 -6.58
N MET A 112 3.00 -11.61 -6.41
CA MET A 112 3.50 -12.07 -5.12
C MET A 112 5.03 -11.98 -5.08
N PHE A 113 5.58 -11.39 -4.02
CA PHE A 113 7.02 -11.18 -3.85
C PHE A 113 7.45 -11.49 -2.42
N GLU A 114 8.42 -12.39 -2.27
CA GLU A 114 9.09 -12.59 -0.99
C GLU A 114 9.95 -11.38 -0.64
N ILE A 115 9.82 -10.88 0.58
CA ILE A 115 10.69 -9.85 1.13
C ILE A 115 11.65 -10.53 2.10
N LYS A 116 12.95 -10.43 1.83
CA LYS A 116 14.02 -10.94 2.70
C LYS A 116 14.86 -9.79 3.22
N ASN A 117 15.37 -9.94 4.44
CA ASN A 117 16.24 -8.96 5.09
C ASN A 117 15.57 -7.60 5.32
N LEU A 118 14.30 -7.60 5.78
CA LEU A 118 13.68 -6.40 6.35
C LEU A 118 14.47 -6.00 7.60
N LYS A 119 15.44 -5.09 7.45
CA LYS A 119 16.05 -4.43 8.61
C LYS A 119 14.98 -3.52 9.22
N LEU A 120 14.44 -3.95 10.36
CA LEU A 120 13.59 -3.12 11.22
C LEU A 120 14.37 -1.90 11.74
#